data_AF-A0AAD5QVV0-F1
#
_entry.id   AF-A0AAD5QVV0-F1
#
_cell.length_a   1.000
_cell.length_b   1.000
_cell.length_c   1.000
_cell.angle_alpha   90.00
_cell.angle_beta   90.00
_cell.angle_gamma   90.00
#
_symmetry.space_group_name_H-M   'P 1'
#
loop_
_entity.id
_entity.type
_entity.pdbx_description
1 polymer ?
#
loop_
_entity_poly.entity_id
_entity_poly.type
_entity_poly.pdbx_seq_one_letter_code
_entity_poly.pdbx_strand_id
1 'polypeptide(L)'
;MLNHVEKALAKARGIFPNVSLKSALEDLIAANNILPDKIENIFFIGKTYDAMGLYANAKVYLKKVLTMTKEPRFAVESEHAEEAAEILRGKSAKGLTNLRVLTNEDISSSLT
;
A
#
# COMPACT_ATOMS: atom_id res chain seq x y z
N MET A 1 12.08 -6.63 -17.80
CA MET A 1 10.94 -5.77 -17.38
C MET A 1 9.97 -5.68 -18.54
N LEU A 2 8.67 -5.89 -18.33
CA LEU A 2 7.68 -5.78 -19.43
C LEU A 2 7.36 -4.31 -19.74
N ASN A 3 7.29 -3.99 -21.02
CA ASN A 3 6.93 -2.67 -21.54
C ASN A 3 5.43 -2.37 -21.36
N HIS A 4 5.01 -1.11 -21.59
CA HIS A 4 3.63 -0.68 -21.36
C HIS A 4 2.60 -1.43 -22.23
N VAL A 5 2.99 -1.79 -23.45
CA VAL A 5 2.13 -2.54 -24.39
C VAL A 5 1.97 -3.97 -23.92
N GLU A 6 3.05 -4.60 -23.45
CA GLU A 6 3.03 -5.95 -22.91
C GLU A 6 2.20 -6.05 -21.62
N LYS A 7 2.25 -5.02 -20.76
CA LYS A 7 1.38 -4.92 -19.57
C LYS A 7 -0.10 -4.78 -19.96
N ALA A 8 -0.41 -3.93 -20.95
CA ALA A 8 -1.77 -3.75 -21.44
C ALA A 8 -2.31 -5.02 -22.11
N LEU A 9 -1.47 -5.72 -22.88
CA LEU A 9 -1.83 -6.96 -23.56
C LEU A 9 -2.03 -8.12 -22.58
N ALA A 10 -1.17 -8.25 -21.57
CA ALA A 10 -1.36 -9.25 -20.51
C ALA A 10 -2.61 -8.96 -19.67
N LYS A 11 -2.97 -7.68 -19.49
CA LYS A 11 -4.22 -7.27 -18.84
C LYS A 11 -5.45 -7.61 -19.70
N ALA A 12 -5.39 -7.39 -21.00
CA ALA A 12 -6.44 -7.74 -21.96
C ALA A 12 -6.62 -9.26 -22.10
N ARG A 13 -5.53 -10.03 -21.96
CA ARG A 13 -5.53 -11.50 -22.01
C ARG A 13 -6.01 -12.18 -20.72
N GLY A 14 -6.38 -11.42 -19.69
CA GLY A 14 -6.81 -11.97 -18.40
C GLY A 14 -5.69 -12.66 -17.62
N ILE A 15 -4.42 -12.41 -17.97
CA ILE A 15 -3.25 -12.99 -17.30
C ILE A 15 -3.01 -12.25 -15.96
N PHE A 16 -3.49 -11.02 -15.84
CA PHE A 16 -3.56 -10.32 -14.55
C PHE A 16 -4.92 -10.50 -13.91
N PRO A 17 -4.98 -10.86 -12.61
CA PRO A 17 -6.23 -10.80 -11.89
C PRO A 17 -6.74 -9.34 -11.92
N ASN A 18 -7.94 -9.13 -12.43
CA ASN A 18 -8.67 -7.86 -12.33
C ASN A 18 -9.21 -7.68 -10.90
N VAL A 19 -8.34 -7.84 -9.89
CA VAL A 19 -8.70 -7.62 -8.50
C VAL A 19 -8.64 -6.12 -8.23
N SER A 20 -9.80 -5.54 -7.96
CA SER A 20 -9.87 -4.18 -7.45
C SER A 20 -9.37 -4.14 -6.01
N LEU A 21 -8.87 -2.99 -5.56
CA LEU A 21 -8.52 -2.79 -4.14
C LEU A 21 -9.70 -3.09 -3.22
N LYS A 22 -10.93 -2.85 -3.69
CA LYS A 22 -12.16 -3.18 -2.97
C LYS A 22 -12.34 -4.69 -2.78
N SER A 23 -12.17 -5.46 -3.84
CA SER A 23 -12.26 -6.93 -3.77
C SER A 23 -11.18 -7.50 -2.85
N ALA A 24 -9.95 -7.00 -2.97
CA ALA A 24 -8.86 -7.41 -2.09
C ALA A 24 -9.15 -7.08 -0.62
N LEU A 25 -9.75 -5.92 -0.35
CA LEU A 25 -10.16 -5.54 1.00
C LEU A 25 -11.25 -6.48 1.55
N GLU A 26 -12.24 -6.83 0.74
CA GLU A 26 -13.31 -7.76 1.11
C GLU A 26 -12.74 -9.14 1.48
N ASP A 27 -11.82 -9.67 0.67
CA ASP A 27 -11.14 -10.94 0.93
C ASP A 27 -10.31 -10.90 2.23
N LEU A 28 -9.58 -9.81 2.47
CA LEU A 28 -8.78 -9.63 3.68
C LEU A 28 -9.65 -9.51 4.93
N ILE A 29 -10.80 -8.82 4.85
CA ILE A 29 -11.77 -8.74 5.95
C ILE A 29 -12.37 -10.13 6.22
N ALA A 30 -12.74 -10.87 5.17
CA ALA A 30 -13.23 -12.24 5.33
C ALA A 30 -12.18 -13.14 5.99
N ALA A 31 -10.91 -13.05 5.57
CA ALA A 31 -9.81 -13.78 6.19
C ALA A 31 -9.62 -13.40 7.67
N ASN A 32 -9.71 -12.12 8.02
CA ASN A 32 -9.63 -11.65 9.40
C ASN A 32 -10.83 -12.09 10.26
N ASN A 33 -11.99 -12.35 9.66
CA ASN A 33 -13.15 -12.89 10.39
C ASN A 33 -12.97 -14.39 10.72
N ILE A 34 -12.24 -15.13 9.88
CA ILE A 34 -11.93 -16.56 10.14
C ILE A 34 -10.80 -16.69 11.16
N LEU A 35 -9.74 -15.90 10.99
CA LEU A 35 -8.59 -15.86 11.89
C LEU A 35 -8.41 -14.42 12.38
N PRO A 36 -9.12 -14.04 13.45
CA PRO A 36 -8.97 -12.73 14.05
C PRO A 36 -7.58 -12.60 14.68
N ASP A 37 -7.10 -11.36 14.74
CA ASP A 37 -5.84 -11.01 15.41
C ASP A 37 -4.59 -11.66 14.83
N LYS A 38 -4.64 -12.03 13.55
CA LYS A 38 -3.44 -12.27 12.75
C LYS A 38 -2.86 -10.93 12.28
N ILE A 39 -1.63 -10.63 12.68
CA ILE A 39 -1.01 -9.33 12.42
C ILE A 39 -0.88 -9.03 10.93
N GLU A 40 -0.60 -10.03 10.10
CA GLU A 40 -0.51 -9.89 8.65
C GLU A 40 -1.85 -9.47 8.04
N ASN A 41 -2.96 -10.07 8.49
CA ASN A 41 -4.28 -9.72 8.00
C ASN A 41 -4.59 -8.25 8.31
N ILE A 42 -4.33 -7.82 9.55
CA ILE A 42 -4.56 -6.45 10.00
C ILE A 42 -3.66 -5.46 9.25
N PHE A 43 -2.40 -5.84 9.01
CA PHE A 43 -1.43 -5.05 8.27
C PHE A 43 -1.86 -4.84 6.81
N PHE A 44 -2.21 -5.91 6.10
CA PHE A 44 -2.64 -5.82 4.70
C PHE A 44 -3.99 -5.11 4.54
N ILE A 45 -4.90 -5.20 5.52
CA ILE A 45 -6.12 -4.38 5.55
C ILE A 45 -5.74 -2.89 5.64
N GLY A 46 -4.83 -2.53 6.56
CA GLY A 46 -4.34 -1.17 6.71
C GLY A 46 -3.70 -0.61 5.43
N LYS A 47 -2.84 -1.40 4.77
CA LYS A 47 -2.22 -1.03 3.49
C LYS A 47 -3.24 -0.86 2.38
N THR A 48 -4.26 -1.72 2.32
CA THR A 48 -5.31 -1.62 1.31
C THR A 48 -6.13 -0.34 1.51
N TYR A 49 -6.47 0.02 2.74
CA TYR A 49 -7.11 1.30 3.03
C TYR A 49 -6.24 2.50 2.66
N ASP A 50 -4.92 2.46 2.92
CA ASP A 50 -3.99 3.53 2.53
C ASP A 50 -3.94 3.70 1.00
N ALA A 51 -3.83 2.59 0.28
CA ALA A 51 -3.84 2.56 -1.19
C ALA A 51 -5.17 3.07 -1.79
N MET A 52 -6.29 2.86 -1.10
CA MET A 52 -7.60 3.40 -1.48
C MET A 52 -7.78 4.89 -1.11
N GLY A 53 -6.83 5.50 -0.41
CA GLY A 53 -6.94 6.88 0.09
C GLY A 53 -7.83 7.05 1.32
N LEU A 54 -8.25 5.94 1.95
CA LEU A 54 -9.10 5.92 3.14
C LEU A 54 -8.24 5.98 4.41
N TYR A 55 -7.52 7.09 4.58
CA TYR A 55 -6.47 7.25 5.59
C TYR A 55 -6.94 7.10 7.04
N ALA A 56 -8.19 7.48 7.35
CA ALA A 56 -8.76 7.31 8.68
C ALA A 56 -8.81 5.82 9.07
N ASN A 57 -9.29 4.97 8.16
CA ASN A 57 -9.35 3.53 8.37
C ASN A 57 -7.94 2.93 8.37
N ALA A 58 -7.09 3.31 7.42
CA ALA A 58 -5.70 2.85 7.36
C ALA A 58 -4.99 3.07 8.70
N LYS A 59 -5.14 4.27 9.27
CA LYS A 59 -4.54 4.63 10.56
C LYS A 59 -5.02 3.75 11.72
N VAL A 60 -6.29 3.36 11.74
CA VAL A 60 -6.84 2.47 12.78
C VAL A 60 -6.15 1.10 12.71
N TYR A 61 -6.12 0.49 11.52
CA TYR A 61 -5.53 -0.84 11.33
C TYR A 61 -4.01 -0.85 11.53
N LEU A 62 -3.29 0.13 10.98
CA LEU A 62 -1.83 0.22 11.12
C LEU A 62 -1.40 0.49 12.57
N LYS A 63 -2.17 1.28 13.35
CA LYS A 63 -1.92 1.42 14.79
C LYS A 63 -2.19 0.12 15.56
N LYS A 64 -3.17 -0.67 15.12
CA LYS A 64 -3.44 -1.99 15.70
C LYS A 64 -2.23 -2.92 15.49
N VAL A 65 -1.63 -2.92 14.30
CA VAL A 65 -0.36 -3.63 14.02
C VAL A 65 0.69 -3.26 15.07
N LEU A 66 1.03 -1.97 15.21
CA LEU A 66 2.03 -1.50 16.17
C LEU A 66 1.75 -1.88 17.64
N THR A 67 0.47 -2.07 17.98
CA THR A 67 0.08 -2.46 19.35
C THR A 67 0.27 -3.95 19.57
N MET A 68 0.05 -4.76 18.53
CA MET A 68 0.20 -6.22 18.59
C MET A 68 1.65 -6.67 18.55
N THR A 69 2.53 -5.90 17.91
CA THR A 69 3.97 -6.21 17.83
C THR A 69 4.78 -5.87 19.08
N LYS A 70 4.13 -5.53 20.20
CA LYS A 70 4.84 -5.30 21.48
C LYS A 70 5.54 -6.57 22.01
N GLU A 71 5.09 -7.75 21.57
CA GLU A 71 5.74 -9.03 21.81
C GLU A 71 5.87 -9.80 20.48
N PRO A 72 6.82 -9.41 19.62
CA PRO A 72 6.97 -10.04 18.31
C PRO A 72 7.38 -11.50 18.51
N ARG A 73 6.55 -12.42 18.02
CA ARG A 73 6.86 -13.85 18.02
C ARG A 73 7.72 -14.25 16.84
N PHE A 74 7.71 -13.44 15.77
CA PHE A 74 8.43 -13.70 14.53
C PHE A 74 9.02 -12.42 13.94
N ALA A 75 10.16 -12.52 13.23
CA ALA A 75 10.83 -11.40 12.59
C ALA A 75 9.95 -10.65 11.58
N VAL A 76 9.06 -11.38 10.89
CA VAL A 76 8.12 -10.84 9.91
C VAL A 76 7.11 -9.88 10.56
N GLU A 77 6.75 -10.11 11.82
CA GLU A 77 5.85 -9.21 12.55
C GLU A 77 6.53 -7.85 12.82
N SER A 78 7.83 -7.87 13.11
CA SER A 78 8.64 -6.65 13.29
C SER A 78 8.75 -5.86 11.99
N GLU A 79 8.96 -6.51 10.84
CA GLU A 79 9.00 -5.84 9.53
C GLU A 79 7.66 -5.14 9.23
N HIS A 80 6.53 -5.82 9.48
CA HIS A 80 5.21 -5.22 9.32
C HIS A 80 4.97 -4.03 10.24
N ALA A 81 5.50 -4.06 11.46
CA ALA A 81 5.42 -2.95 12.40
C ALA A 81 6.25 -1.74 11.94
N GLU A 82 7.47 -1.98 11.46
CA GLU A 82 8.34 -0.93 10.92
C GLU A 82 7.69 -0.24 9.72
N GLU A 83 7.19 -1.03 8.76
CA GLU A 83 6.52 -0.50 7.58
C GLU A 83 5.22 0.23 7.96
N ALA A 84 4.42 -0.30 8.89
CA ALA A 84 3.23 0.39 9.39
C ALA A 84 3.59 1.74 10.03
N ALA A 85 4.69 1.81 10.78
CA ALA A 85 5.18 3.05 11.36
C ALA A 85 5.64 4.05 10.29
N GLU A 86 6.26 3.59 9.20
CA GLU A 86 6.64 4.45 8.08
C GLU A 86 5.44 5.06 7.37
N ILE A 87 4.42 4.25 7.09
CA ILE A 87 3.17 4.72 6.46
C ILE A 87 2.50 5.77 7.36
N LEU A 88 2.41 5.52 8.66
CA LEU A 88 1.84 6.46 9.64
C LEU A 88 2.63 7.76 9.78
N ARG A 89 3.95 7.75 9.57
CA ARG A 89 4.82 8.94 9.56
C ARG A 89 4.68 9.79 8.29
N GLY A 90 3.83 9.39 7.34
CA GLY A 90 3.58 10.14 6.12
C GLY A 90 4.52 9.78 4.97
N LYS A 91 5.34 8.74 5.10
CA LYS A 91 5.97 8.06 3.93
C LYS A 91 4.99 7.10 3.25
N SER A 92 3.69 7.41 3.24
CA SER A 92 2.74 6.72 2.37
C SER A 92 3.22 6.88 0.92
N ALA A 93 2.87 5.95 0.02
CA ALA A 93 3.28 5.94 -1.38
C ALA A 93 2.99 7.26 -2.16
N LYS A 94 2.27 8.23 -1.56
CA LYS A 94 2.10 9.61 -2.06
C LYS A 94 3.16 10.63 -1.63
N GLY A 95 4.09 10.30 -0.75
CA GLY A 95 5.28 11.13 -0.49
C GLY A 95 6.22 11.22 -1.71
N LEU A 96 6.05 10.32 -2.69
CA LEU A 96 6.84 10.29 -3.92
C LEU A 96 6.11 10.85 -5.15
N THR A 97 4.82 11.21 -5.06
CA THR A 97 4.11 11.87 -6.17
C THR A 97 4.34 13.38 -6.23
N ASN A 98 5.05 13.96 -5.25
CA ASN A 98 5.56 15.33 -5.29
C ASN A 98 7.04 15.41 -5.67
N LEU A 99 7.64 14.33 -6.22
CA LEU A 99 8.79 14.54 -7.10
C LEU A 99 8.21 15.13 -8.39
N ARG A 100 8.05 16.45 -8.39
CA ARG A 100 7.83 17.27 -9.58
C ARG A 100 8.80 16.71 -10.62
N VAL A 101 8.26 16.00 -11.60
CA VAL A 101 8.97 15.74 -12.85
C VAL A 101 9.30 17.15 -13.33
N LEU A 102 10.53 17.59 -13.12
CA LEU A 102 11.07 18.72 -13.85
C LEU A 102 11.07 18.22 -15.29
N THR A 103 9.96 18.46 -15.99
CA THR A 103 9.96 18.37 -17.43
C THR A 103 10.97 19.39 -17.89
N ASN A 104 11.77 19.04 -18.90
CA ASN A 104 12.79 19.92 -19.48
C ASN A 104 12.20 21.20 -20.12
N GLU A 105 10.92 21.50 -19.92
CA GLU A 105 10.24 22.72 -20.34
C GLU A 105 10.38 23.86 -19.31
N ASP A 106 10.67 23.56 -18.03
CA ASP A 106 10.86 24.60 -17.00
C ASP A 106 12.27 25.27 -17.05
N ILE A 107 13.22 24.74 -17.83
CA ILE A 107 14.59 25.30 -17.92
C ILE A 107 14.70 26.37 -19.05
N SER A 108 13.75 26.43 -19.98
CA SER A 108 13.86 27.31 -21.16
C SER A 108 13.23 28.71 -20.98
N SER A 109 12.57 29.02 -19.87
CA SER A 109 11.94 30.35 -19.66
C SER A 109 12.75 31.32 -18.79
N SER A 110 13.95 30.94 -18.35
CA SER A 110 14.86 31.83 -17.60
C SER A 110 16.08 32.31 -18.39
N LEU A 111 16.09 32.10 -19.70
CA LEU A 111 17.09 32.64 -20.63
C LEU A 111 16.38 33.27 -21.84
N THR A 112 15.73 34.40 -21.62
CA THR A 112 15.55 35.47 -22.62
C THR A 112 15.17 36.77 -21.93
#